data_AF-J9ABB2-F1
#
_entry.id   AF-J9ABB2-F1
#
_cell.length_a   1.000
_cell.length_b   1.000
_cell.length_c   1.000
_cell.angle_alpha   90.00
_cell.angle_beta   90.00
_cell.angle_gamma   90.00
#
_symmetry.space_group_name_H-M   'P 1'
#
loop_
_entity.id
_entity.type
_entity.pdbx_description
1 polymer ?
#
loop_
_entity_poly.entity_id
_entity_poly.type
_entity_poly.pdbx_seq_one_letter_code
_entity_poly.pdbx_strand_id
1 'polypeptide(L)'
;MRGTIQFTLRYSAQQMKLHVRLTGAKNLRAMDKNGLSDPYVKLYLIPGASKATKMVSKTIEKTLNPLWNEEFTYYGVTDEDQLNKSLRLLVLDRDRIGSDFLGEVHVPLKNLKNEEEKFYNLCLEHAMLVVKKINFFLLLLLLKF
;
A
#
# COMPACT_ATOMS: atom_id res chain seq x y z
N MET A 1 -4.12 -14.28 -10.55
CA MET A 1 -3.53 -12.95 -10.28
C MET A 1 -4.63 -12.05 -9.69
N ARG A 2 -4.32 -11.14 -8.75
CA ARG A 2 -5.30 -10.29 -8.03
C ARG A 2 -5.53 -8.90 -8.68
N GLY A 3 -4.82 -8.63 -9.78
CA GLY A 3 -4.75 -7.33 -10.45
C GLY A 3 -3.42 -6.61 -10.20
N THR A 4 -3.28 -5.42 -10.77
CA THR A 4 -2.14 -4.53 -10.53
C THR A 4 -2.60 -3.17 -10.02
N ILE A 5 -1.73 -2.48 -9.28
CA ILE A 5 -1.93 -1.11 -8.81
C ILE A 5 -0.85 -0.18 -9.38
N GLN A 6 -1.27 1.02 -9.77
CA GLN A 6 -0.46 2.04 -10.42
C GLN A 6 -0.42 3.31 -9.59
N PHE A 7 0.78 3.78 -9.28
CA PHE A 7 0.99 4.98 -8.47
C PHE A 7 2.39 5.56 -8.71
N THR A 8 2.59 6.82 -8.33
CA THR A 8 3.89 7.50 -8.38
C THR A 8 4.28 7.95 -6.98
N LEU A 9 5.56 7.81 -6.62
CA LEU A 9 6.12 8.31 -5.37
C LEU A 9 7.16 9.39 -5.65
N ARG A 10 7.22 10.40 -4.79
CA ARG A 10 8.31 11.38 -4.73
C ARG A 10 8.63 11.71 -3.29
N TYR A 11 9.88 11.54 -2.91
CA TYR A 11 10.39 11.93 -1.60
C TYR A 11 11.07 13.29 -1.69
N SER A 12 10.81 14.19 -0.75
CA SER A 12 11.47 15.49 -0.62
C SER A 12 12.07 15.60 0.77
N ALA A 13 13.39 15.50 0.87
CA ALA A 13 14.14 15.66 2.11
C ALA A 13 14.01 17.10 2.63
N GLN A 14 14.15 18.09 1.75
CA GLN A 14 14.07 19.50 2.11
C GLN A 14 12.70 19.87 2.69
N GLN A 15 11.61 19.33 2.12
CA GLN A 15 10.26 19.61 2.61
C GLN A 15 9.81 18.61 3.68
N MET A 16 10.61 17.58 3.97
CA MET A 16 10.26 16.44 4.81
C MET A 16 8.92 15.81 4.41
N LYS A 17 8.77 15.48 3.12
CA LYS A 17 7.51 14.97 2.55
C LYS A 17 7.71 13.70 1.75
N LEU A 18 6.68 12.83 1.82
CA LEU A 18 6.44 11.81 0.82
C LEU A 18 5.14 12.13 0.09
N HIS A 19 5.25 12.43 -1.20
CA HIS A 19 4.12 12.58 -2.10
C HIS A 19 3.76 11.23 -2.74
N VAL A 20 2.47 10.91 -2.77
CA VAL A 20 1.92 9.71 -3.38
C VAL A 20 0.80 10.12 -4.34
N ARG A 21 1.01 9.92 -5.64
CA ARG A 21 -0.04 10.05 -6.65
C ARG A 21 -0.60 8.67 -6.95
N LEU A 22 -1.77 8.36 -6.40
CA LEU A 22 -2.50 7.11 -6.65
C LEU A 22 -3.26 7.25 -7.97
N THR A 23 -2.80 6.54 -9.00
CA THR A 23 -3.39 6.63 -10.35
C THR A 23 -4.60 5.72 -10.47
N GLY A 24 -4.40 4.41 -10.32
CA GLY A 24 -5.46 3.44 -10.64
C GLY A 24 -5.04 2.01 -10.35
N ALA A 25 -5.94 1.07 -10.64
CA ALA A 25 -5.66 -0.35 -10.65
C ALA A 25 -6.24 -0.99 -11.91
N LYS A 26 -5.75 -2.18 -12.26
CA LYS A 26 -6.20 -2.93 -13.44
C LYS A 26 -6.44 -4.39 -13.11
N ASN A 27 -7.47 -4.96 -13.74
CA ASN A 27 -7.83 -6.37 -13.66
C ASN A 27 -7.95 -6.87 -12.21
N LEU A 28 -8.59 -6.06 -11.35
CA LEU A 28 -8.92 -6.48 -9.99
C LEU A 28 -9.84 -7.71 -10.02
N ARG A 29 -9.77 -8.51 -8.97
CA ARG A 29 -10.70 -9.62 -8.78
C ARG A 29 -12.09 -9.08 -8.44
N ALA A 30 -13.13 -9.63 -9.06
CA ALA A 30 -14.51 -9.40 -8.65
C ALA A 30 -14.80 -10.09 -7.30
N MET A 31 -15.34 -9.34 -6.34
CA MET A 31 -15.80 -9.89 -5.06
C MET A 31 -17.32 -9.83 -4.93
N ASP A 32 -17.97 -8.91 -5.63
CA ASP A 32 -19.43 -8.78 -5.61
C ASP A 32 -20.13 -9.80 -6.51
N LYS A 33 -21.39 -10.11 -6.17
CA LYS A 33 -22.27 -10.98 -6.96
C LYS A 33 -22.55 -10.45 -8.38
N ASN A 34 -22.36 -9.16 -8.61
CA ASN A 34 -22.52 -8.53 -9.93
C ASN A 34 -21.31 -8.78 -10.87
N GLY A 35 -20.27 -9.46 -10.40
CA GLY A 35 -19.04 -9.70 -11.16
C GLY A 35 -18.07 -8.52 -11.18
N LEU A 36 -18.24 -7.54 -10.28
CA LEU A 36 -17.41 -6.34 -10.14
C LEU A 36 -16.93 -6.18 -8.69
N SER A 37 -16.43 -4.99 -8.37
CA SER A 37 -16.01 -4.55 -7.04
C SER A 37 -16.21 -3.03 -6.93
N ASP A 38 -16.23 -2.51 -5.71
CA ASP A 38 -16.23 -1.11 -5.31
C ASP A 38 -14.87 -0.73 -4.67
N PRO A 39 -13.76 -0.74 -5.44
CA PRO A 39 -12.41 -0.66 -4.89
C PRO A 39 -12.05 0.70 -4.28
N TYR A 40 -11.30 0.64 -3.17
CA TYR A 40 -10.63 1.77 -2.53
C TYR A 40 -9.28 1.34 -1.91
N VAL A 41 -8.41 2.30 -1.61
CA VAL A 41 -7.07 2.05 -1.11
C VAL A 41 -6.86 2.69 0.26
N LYS A 42 -6.33 1.92 1.22
CA LYS A 42 -5.77 2.45 2.47
C LYS A 42 -4.25 2.49 2.35
N LEU A 43 -3.66 3.65 2.63
CA LEU A 43 -2.23 3.90 2.57
C LEU A 43 -1.68 3.98 4.00
N TYR A 44 -0.51 3.39 4.23
CA TYR A 44 0.17 3.41 5.52
C TYR A 44 1.68 3.58 5.34
N LEU A 45 2.30 4.40 6.18
CA LEU A 45 3.74 4.34 6.43
C LEU A 45 4.02 3.38 7.60
N ILE A 46 4.93 2.42 7.37
CA ILE A 46 5.32 1.40 8.35
C ILE A 46 6.86 1.24 8.38
N PRO A 47 7.50 0.93 9.53
CA PRO A 47 6.89 0.78 10.85
C PRO A 47 6.39 2.13 11.42
N GLY A 48 5.40 2.05 12.30
CA GLY A 48 4.72 3.21 12.89
C GLY A 48 3.32 2.83 13.36
N ALA A 49 2.69 3.71 14.14
CA ALA A 49 1.31 3.49 14.57
C ALA A 49 0.38 3.56 13.35
N SER A 50 -0.05 2.41 12.82
CA SER A 50 -0.80 2.31 11.56
C SER A 50 -2.06 3.18 11.52
N LYS A 51 -2.71 3.47 12.66
CA LYS A 51 -3.86 4.38 12.68
C LYS A 51 -3.47 5.83 12.41
N ALA A 52 -2.31 6.28 12.91
CA ALA A 52 -1.84 7.66 12.77
C ALA A 52 -1.31 7.96 11.35
N THR A 53 -0.80 6.94 10.65
CA THR A 53 -0.28 7.08 9.27
C THR A 53 -1.30 6.70 8.21
N LYS A 54 -2.56 6.46 8.56
CA LYS A 54 -3.58 6.01 7.62
C LYS A 54 -4.10 7.16 6.76
N MET A 55 -4.01 7.02 5.45
CA MET A 55 -4.79 7.78 4.48
C MET A 55 -5.69 6.84 3.69
N VAL A 56 -6.81 7.34 3.16
CA VAL A 56 -7.81 6.51 2.47
C VAL A 56 -8.26 7.24 1.21
N SER A 57 -8.27 6.54 0.07
CA SER A 57 -8.82 7.05 -1.18
C SER A 57 -10.34 7.05 -1.19
N LYS A 58 -10.92 7.67 -2.20
CA LYS A 58 -12.31 7.46 -2.56
C LYS A 58 -12.54 6.01 -2.97
N THR A 59 -13.78 5.58 -2.80
CA THR A 59 -14.30 4.35 -3.42
C THR A 59 -14.74 4.70 -4.83
N ILE A 60 -14.33 3.87 -5.81
CA ILE A 60 -14.86 3.92 -7.17
C ILE A 60 -15.78 2.71 -7.30
N GLU A 61 -17.05 2.94 -7.59
CA GLU A 61 -18.05 1.86 -7.61
C GLU A 61 -17.98 1.04 -8.90
N LYS A 62 -18.30 -0.25 -8.78
CA LYS A 62 -18.64 -1.19 -9.87
C LYS A 62 -17.59 -1.21 -10.97
N THR A 63 -16.33 -1.43 -10.60
CA THR A 63 -15.23 -1.52 -11.57
C THR A 63 -14.12 -2.45 -11.10
N LEU A 64 -13.52 -3.15 -12.06
CA LEU A 64 -12.28 -3.91 -11.86
C LEU A 64 -11.04 -3.11 -12.32
N ASN A 65 -11.24 -1.90 -12.84
CA ASN A 65 -10.20 -1.02 -13.38
C ASN A 65 -10.40 0.41 -12.88
N PRO A 66 -10.34 0.66 -11.56
CA PRO A 66 -10.57 1.99 -11.00
C PRO A 66 -9.48 2.97 -11.41
N LEU A 67 -9.89 4.21 -11.64
CA LEU A 67 -9.02 5.37 -11.75
C LEU A 67 -9.35 6.30 -10.58
N TRP A 68 -8.43 6.40 -9.62
CA TRP A 68 -8.58 7.32 -8.49
C TRP A 68 -8.07 8.71 -8.85
N ASN A 69 -6.87 8.78 -9.46
CA ASN A 69 -6.17 10.03 -9.74
C ASN A 69 -6.15 10.97 -8.53
N GLU A 70 -5.83 10.41 -7.36
CA GLU A 70 -5.80 11.11 -6.08
C GLU A 70 -4.35 11.32 -5.61
N GLU A 71 -4.11 12.44 -4.94
CA GLU A 71 -2.80 12.77 -4.37
C GLU A 71 -2.86 12.80 -2.86
N PHE A 72 -1.84 12.19 -2.23
CA PHE A 72 -1.66 12.13 -0.79
C PHE A 72 -0.27 12.66 -0.44
N THR A 73 -0.16 13.32 0.71
CA THR A 73 1.13 13.83 1.20
C THR A 73 1.31 13.47 2.66
N TYR A 74 2.34 12.68 2.96
CA TYR A 74 2.83 12.53 4.32
C TYR A 74 3.81 13.65 4.62
N TYR A 75 3.56 14.38 5.70
CA TYR A 75 4.45 15.42 6.22
C TYR A 75 5.31 14.88 7.35
N GLY A 76 6.47 15.49 7.57
CA GLY A 76 7.40 15.10 8.63
C GLY A 76 8.21 13.84 8.32
N VAL A 77 8.31 13.43 7.05
CA VAL A 77 9.08 12.25 6.64
C VAL A 77 10.56 12.64 6.52
N THR A 78 11.37 12.22 7.49
CA THR A 78 12.82 12.49 7.55
C THR A 78 13.64 11.54 6.66
N ASP A 79 14.94 11.80 6.52
CA ASP A 79 15.86 10.87 5.84
C ASP A 79 15.95 9.52 6.57
N GLU A 80 15.89 9.54 7.91
CA GLU A 80 15.84 8.32 8.72
C GLU A 80 14.57 7.51 8.42
N ASP A 81 13.43 8.18 8.27
CA ASP A 81 12.18 7.55 7.86
C ASP A 81 12.28 6.98 6.45
N GLN A 82 12.90 7.71 5.51
CA GLN A 82 13.12 7.20 4.15
C GLN A 82 13.94 5.91 4.16
N LEU A 83 14.97 5.80 5.00
CA LEU A 83 15.81 4.61 5.09
C LEU A 83 15.09 3.41 5.70
N ASN A 84 14.21 3.66 6.68
CA ASN A 84 13.67 2.60 7.54
C ASN A 84 12.19 2.27 7.28
N LYS A 85 11.43 3.15 6.61
CA LYS A 85 10.01 2.95 6.36
C LYS A 85 9.70 2.43 4.96
N SER A 86 8.52 1.85 4.85
CA SER A 86 7.89 1.41 3.61
C SER A 86 6.49 2.00 3.52
N LEU A 87 6.07 2.31 2.29
CA LEU A 87 4.68 2.58 1.97
C LEU A 87 3.95 1.26 1.74
N ARG A 88 2.87 1.03 2.47
CA ARG A 88 1.94 -0.08 2.24
C ARG A 88 0.66 0.45 1.64
N LEU A 89 0.26 -0.11 0.50
CA LEU A 89 -1.03 0.16 -0.15
C LEU A 89 -1.90 -1.08 -0.03
N LEU A 90 -3.05 -0.94 0.64
CA LEU A 90 -4.02 -1.99 0.88
C LEU A 90 -5.27 -1.73 0.04
N VAL A 91 -5.49 -2.53 -1.00
CA VAL A 91 -6.66 -2.44 -1.88
C VAL A 91 -7.79 -3.29 -1.30
N LEU A 92 -8.94 -2.68 -1.14
CA LEU A 92 -10.13 -3.28 -0.53
C LEU A 92 -11.34 -3.04 -1.42
N ASP A 93 -12.27 -3.98 -1.38
CA ASP A 93 -13.61 -3.83 -1.91
C ASP A 93 -14.53 -3.26 -0.82
N ARG A 94 -15.38 -2.29 -1.14
CA ARG A 94 -16.32 -1.73 -0.17
C ARG A 94 -17.66 -2.46 -0.26
N ASP A 95 -18.01 -3.13 0.82
CA ASP A 95 -19.33 -3.74 0.97
C ASP A 95 -20.31 -2.86 1.75
N ARG A 96 -21.59 -3.25 1.72
CA ARG A 96 -22.62 -2.66 2.62
C ARG A 96 -22.23 -2.75 4.09
N ILE A 97 -21.56 -3.83 4.48
CA ILE A 97 -21.04 -4.04 5.82
C ILE A 97 -19.59 -4.51 5.70
N GLY A 98 -18.65 -3.66 6.12
CA GLY A 98 -17.24 -4.00 6.13
C GLY A 98 -16.55 -3.75 4.79
N SER A 99 -15.60 -4.62 4.46
CA SER A 99 -14.82 -4.56 3.23
C SER A 99 -14.03 -5.84 3.01
N ASP A 100 -14.04 -6.34 1.79
CA ASP A 100 -13.21 -7.48 1.37
C ASP A 100 -11.80 -7.07 0.94
N PHE A 101 -10.83 -7.96 1.16
CA PHE A 101 -9.43 -7.71 0.81
C PHE A 101 -9.10 -8.15 -0.63
N LEU A 102 -8.75 -7.18 -1.48
CA LEU A 102 -8.39 -7.41 -2.88
C LEU A 102 -6.90 -7.70 -3.04
N GLY A 103 -6.04 -7.05 -2.28
CA GLY A 103 -4.59 -7.28 -2.33
C GLY A 103 -3.79 -6.13 -1.75
N GLU A 104 -2.47 -6.32 -1.62
CA GLU A 104 -1.58 -5.26 -1.16
C GLU A 104 -0.24 -5.23 -1.89
N VAL A 105 0.46 -4.11 -1.74
CA VAL A 105 1.87 -3.94 -2.11
C VAL A 105 2.61 -3.18 -1.02
N HIS A 106 3.92 -3.44 -0.91
CA HIS A 106 4.82 -2.75 0.02
C HIS A 106 6.01 -2.21 -0.77
N VAL A 107 6.29 -0.92 -0.63
CA VAL A 107 7.42 -0.25 -1.30
C VAL A 107 8.34 0.37 -0.25
N PRO A 108 9.56 -0.17 -0.07
CA PRO A 108 10.58 0.46 0.76
C PRO A 108 10.94 1.84 0.23
N LEU A 109 10.93 2.85 1.13
CA LEU A 109 11.23 4.23 0.75
C LEU A 109 12.72 4.44 0.44
N LYS A 110 13.60 3.58 0.97
CA LYS A 110 15.05 3.64 0.77
C LYS A 110 15.49 3.57 -0.70
N ASN A 111 14.61 3.10 -1.58
CA ASN A 111 14.86 2.99 -3.02
C ASN A 111 14.38 4.23 -3.81
N LEU A 112 13.84 5.23 -3.13
CA LEU A 112 13.52 6.54 -3.70
C LEU A 112 14.77 7.42 -3.63
N LYS A 113 14.95 8.29 -4.62
CA LYS A 113 15.94 9.36 -4.55
C LYS A 113 15.23 10.68 -4.23
N ASN A 114 15.96 11.60 -3.62
CA ASN A 114 15.44 12.91 -3.29
C ASN A 114 14.95 13.63 -4.57
N GLU A 115 13.74 14.17 -4.52
CA GLU A 115 13.02 14.88 -5.57
C GLU A 115 12.69 14.08 -6.85
N GLU A 116 13.10 12.82 -6.97
CA GLU A 116 12.83 11.96 -8.13
C GLU A 116 11.40 11.40 -8.07
N GLU A 117 10.61 11.62 -9.13
CA GLU A 117 9.35 10.90 -9.32
C GLU A 117 9.61 9.48 -9.81
N LYS A 118 9.07 8.50 -9.09
CA LYS A 118 9.18 7.08 -9.47
C LYS A 118 7.81 6.46 -9.64
N PHE A 119 7.52 6.04 -10.86
CA PHE A 119 6.29 5.33 -11.21
C PHE A 119 6.39 3.83 -10.86
N TYR A 120 5.29 3.29 -10.36
CA TYR A 120 5.14 1.89 -10.00
C TYR A 120 3.89 1.31 -10.68
N ASN A 121 4.03 0.11 -11.24
CA ASN A 121 2.92 -0.75 -11.68
C ASN A 121 3.18 -2.16 -11.14
N LEU A 122 2.58 -2.47 -9.99
CA LEU A 122 2.92 -3.66 -9.21
C LEU A 122 1.75 -4.62 -9.13
N CYS A 123 2.04 -5.92 -9.16
CA CYS A 123 1.06 -6.97 -8.92
C CYS A 123 0.61 -6.94 -7.46
N LEU A 124 -0.70 -7.08 -7.24
CA LEU A 124 -1.27 -7.20 -5.91
C LEU A 124 -0.99 -8.58 -5.31
N GLU A 125 -0.45 -8.59 -4.09
CA GLU A 125 -0.10 -9.80 -3.35
C GLU A 125 -1.17 -10.15 -2.29
N HIS A 126 -1.14 -11.40 -1.80
CA HIS A 126 -1.86 -11.73 -0.58
C HIS A 126 -1.26 -11.00 0.61
N ALA A 127 -2.05 -10.77 1.66
CA ALA A 127 -1.57 -10.13 2.88
C ALA A 127 -0.30 -10.84 3.37
N MET A 128 0.81 -10.10 3.45
CA MET A 128 2.02 -10.63 4.05
C MET A 128 1.71 -10.91 5.51
N LEU A 129 1.76 -12.19 5.91
CA LEU A 129 1.70 -12.58 7.32
C LEU A 129 2.95 -12.01 8.03
N VAL A 130 2.83 -10.81 8.58
CA VAL A 130 3.86 -10.15 9.40
C VAL A 130 4.36 -11.07 10.54
N VAL A 131 3.53 -12.03 10.95
CA VAL A 131 3.83 -13.04 11.97
C VAL A 131 4.90 -14.06 11.54
N LYS A 132 5.08 -14.36 10.25
CA LYS A 132 5.98 -15.44 9.83
C LYS A 132 7.48 -15.07 9.88
N LYS A 133 7.84 -13.79 9.79
CA LYS A 133 9.27 -13.40 9.85
C LYS A 133 9.82 -13.31 11.27
N ILE A 134 8.99 -12.92 12.26
CA ILE A 134 9.44 -12.81 13.66
C ILE A 134 9.56 -14.21 14.29
N ASN A 135 8.67 -15.15 13.95
CA ASN A 135 8.72 -16.50 14.52
C ASN A 135 9.72 -17.45 13.84
N PHE A 136 10.10 -17.26 12.58
CA PHE A 136 11.04 -18.19 11.95
C PHE A 136 12.45 -18.08 12.53
N PHE A 137 12.89 -16.86 12.84
CA PHE A 137 14.22 -16.64 13.45
C PHE A 137 14.26 -17.06 14.92
N LEU A 138 13.17 -16.84 15.68
CA LEU A 138 13.05 -17.32 17.06
C LEU A 138 12.96 -18.85 17.14
N LEU A 139 12.24 -19.49 16.21
CA LEU A 139 12.08 -20.96 16.17
C LEU A 139 13.41 -21.66 15.83
N LEU A 140 14.25 -21.07 14.97
CA LEU A 140 15.60 -21.57 14.66
C LEU A 140 16.58 -21.44 15.84
N LEU A 141 16.38 -20.47 16.74
CA LEU A 141 17.17 -20.32 17.97
C LEU A 141 16.70 -21.26 19.09
N LEU A 142 15.41 -21.61 19.14
CA LEU A 142 14.83 -22.50 20.15
C LEU A 142 15.00 -23.99 19.84
N LEU A 143 15.30 -24.35 18.58
CA LEU A 143 15.55 -25.74 18.15
C LEU A 143 17.03 -26.13 18.10
N LYS A 144 17.93 -25.27 18.60
CA LYS A 144 19.34 -25.60 18.83
C LYS A 144 19.61 -25.82 20.32
N PHE A 145 18.90 -26.75 20.93
CA PHE A 145 19.30 -27.49 22.14
C PHE A 145 18.68 -28.88 22.06
#